data_AF-M2ZRE6-F1
#
_entry.id   AF-M2ZRE6-F1
#
_cell.length_a   1.000
_cell.length_b   1.000
_cell.length_c   1.000
_cell.angle_alpha   90.00
_cell.angle_beta   90.00
_cell.angle_gamma   90.00
#
_symmetry.space_group_name_H-M   'P 1'
#
loop_
_entity.id
_entity.type
_entity.pdbx_description
1 polymer ?
#
loop_
_entity_poly.entity_id
_entity_poly.type
_entity_poly.pdbx_seq_one_letter_code
_entity_poly.pdbx_strand_id
1 'polypeptide(L)'
;MIAVSDTIIVGHLIMYRWPMTFREYIAQRRCGDNPQGDFVGDARRDRNFPDVQSWPGLKLYLVRRGACEEAIAAAQIVWQGYRAALRRQAGA
;
A
#
# COMPACT_ATOMS: atom_id res chain seq x y z
N MET A 1 -12.16 1.66 -25.93
CA MET A 1 -11.92 2.53 -24.75
C MET A 1 -10.55 2.15 -24.22
N ILE A 2 -9.49 2.83 -24.67
CA ILE A 2 -8.10 2.48 -24.33
C ILE A 2 -7.71 3.36 -23.14
N ALA A 3 -7.40 2.75 -22.01
CA ALA A 3 -6.86 3.46 -20.84
C ALA A 3 -5.50 4.05 -21.23
N VAL A 4 -5.43 5.37 -21.32
CA VAL A 4 -4.18 6.10 -21.52
C VAL A 4 -3.30 5.83 -20.30
N SER A 5 -2.24 5.05 -20.50
CA SER A 5 -1.19 4.92 -19.50
C SER A 5 -0.24 6.10 -19.70
N ASP A 6 -0.10 6.94 -18.69
CA ASP A 6 0.88 8.03 -18.63
C ASP A 6 2.28 7.52 -19.01
N THR A 7 2.69 7.81 -20.25
CA THR A 7 3.95 7.38 -20.84
C THR A 7 4.84 8.60 -20.99
N ILE A 8 5.90 8.70 -20.18
CA ILE A 8 6.96 9.70 -20.40
C ILE A 8 8.05 9.04 -21.26
N ILE A 9 8.28 9.59 -22.45
CA ILE A 9 9.31 9.11 -23.38
C ILE A 9 10.61 9.86 -23.13
N VAL A 10 11.63 9.15 -22.62
CA VAL A 10 13.04 9.56 -22.69
C VAL A 10 13.84 8.38 -23.22
N GLY A 11 14.45 8.57 -24.41
CA GLY A 11 15.49 7.72 -24.98
C GLY A 11 15.32 6.21 -24.83
N HIS A 12 14.49 5.57 -25.65
CA HIS A 12 14.53 4.14 -25.95
C HIS A 12 14.41 3.15 -24.76
N LEU A 13 13.71 3.52 -23.67
CA LEU A 13 13.17 2.57 -22.70
C LEU A 13 11.72 2.97 -22.37
N ILE A 14 10.77 2.05 -22.51
CA ILE A 14 9.41 2.26 -22.01
C ILE A 14 9.48 2.19 -20.48
N MET A 15 9.57 3.35 -19.81
CA MET A 15 9.36 3.39 -18.36
C MET A 15 7.87 3.19 -18.09
N TYR A 16 7.48 1.94 -17.86
CA TYR A 16 6.20 1.64 -17.23
C TYR A 16 6.21 2.27 -15.85
N ARG A 17 5.47 3.38 -15.63
CA ARG A 17 5.21 3.87 -14.28
C ARG A 17 4.25 2.89 -13.61
N TRP A 18 4.80 1.85 -13.01
CA TRP A 18 4.02 0.91 -12.21
C TRP A 18 3.26 1.69 -11.14
N PRO A 19 2.00 1.32 -10.86
CA PRO A 19 1.27 1.91 -9.73
C PRO A 19 2.09 1.74 -8.45
N MET A 20 2.03 2.75 -7.58
CA MET A 20 2.69 2.69 -6.27
C MET A 20 2.32 1.38 -5.55
N THR A 21 3.28 0.65 -5.03
CA THR A 21 3.03 -0.56 -4.23
C THR A 21 2.51 -0.19 -2.85
N PHE A 22 1.90 -1.16 -2.15
CA PHE A 22 1.44 -0.92 -0.78
C PHE A 22 2.62 -0.64 0.17
N ARG A 23 3.77 -1.28 -0.07
CA ARG A 23 4.99 -1.05 0.71
C ARG A 23 5.51 0.38 0.52
N GLU A 24 5.56 0.89 -0.70
CA GLU A 24 5.94 2.28 -0.98
C GLU A 24 4.96 3.28 -0.35
N TYR A 25 3.66 2.99 -0.44
CA TYR A 25 2.62 3.79 0.20
C TYR A 25 2.83 3.88 1.72
N ILE A 26 3.04 2.74 2.38
CA ILE A 26 3.32 2.69 3.82
C ILE A 26 4.62 3.45 4.13
N ALA A 27 5.67 3.34 3.32
CA ALA A 27 6.94 4.03 3.55
C ALA A 27 6.80 5.57 3.53
N GLN A 28 5.87 6.11 2.75
CA GLN A 28 5.65 7.56 2.61
C GLN A 28 4.56 8.11 3.55
N ARG A 29 3.69 7.25 4.08
CA ARG A 29 2.56 7.67 4.93
C ARG A 29 3.03 8.31 6.24
N ARG A 30 2.39 9.39 6.70
CA ARG A 30 2.67 9.93 8.04
C ARG A 30 2.25 8.91 9.11
N CYS A 31 3.13 8.70 10.08
CA CYS A 31 2.90 7.86 11.26
C CYS A 31 2.49 8.79 12.41
N GLY A 32 1.33 8.54 13.03
CA GLY A 32 0.88 9.26 14.23
C GLY A 32 0.78 8.31 15.42
N ASP A 33 0.55 8.86 16.62
CA ASP A 33 0.28 8.07 17.83
C ASP A 33 -1.20 7.64 17.85
N ASN A 34 -1.51 6.65 17.02
CA ASN A 34 -2.84 6.05 16.89
C ASN A 34 -2.71 4.65 16.27
N PRO A 35 -3.76 3.81 16.33
CA PRO A 35 -3.67 2.43 15.84
C PRO A 35 -3.23 2.29 14.38
N GLN A 36 -3.59 3.25 13.50
CA GLN A 36 -3.13 3.21 12.11
C GLN A 36 -1.63 3.52 11.98
N GLY A 37 -1.13 4.44 12.80
CA GLY A 37 0.28 4.76 12.91
C GLY A 37 1.08 3.58 13.47
N ASP A 38 0.58 2.93 14.52
CA ASP A 38 1.21 1.73 15.09
C ASP A 38 1.35 0.63 14.04
N PHE A 39 0.26 0.32 13.33
CA PHE A 39 0.30 -0.61 12.20
C PHE A 39 1.35 -0.22 11.14
N VAL A 40 1.41 1.06 10.77
CA VAL A 40 2.41 1.57 9.79
C VAL A 40 3.83 1.41 10.34
N GLY A 41 4.05 1.71 11.61
CA GLY A 41 5.34 1.56 12.28
C GLY A 41 5.80 0.10 12.31
N ASP A 42 4.91 -0.81 12.68
CA ASP A 42 5.19 -2.24 12.74
C ASP A 42 5.46 -2.82 11.35
N ALA A 43 4.61 -2.49 10.35
CA ALA A 43 4.79 -2.94 8.98
C ALA A 43 6.12 -2.47 8.36
N ARG A 44 6.62 -1.28 8.72
CA ARG A 44 7.92 -0.77 8.29
C ARG A 44 9.10 -1.50 8.93
N ARG A 45 8.95 -1.91 10.19
CA ARG A 45 9.99 -2.62 10.95
C ARG A 45 10.06 -4.10 10.58
N ASP A 46 8.96 -4.65 10.07
CA ASP A 46 8.86 -6.04 9.66
C ASP A 46 9.57 -6.30 8.32
N ARG A 47 10.79 -6.86 8.40
CA ARG A 47 11.59 -7.22 7.22
C ARG A 47 10.90 -8.23 6.30
N ASN A 48 10.00 -9.04 6.84
CA ASN A 48 9.28 -10.08 6.12
C ASN A 48 7.90 -9.60 5.64
N PHE A 49 7.58 -8.31 5.79
CA PHE A 49 6.29 -7.79 5.37
C PHE A 49 6.07 -7.99 3.87
N PRO A 50 5.04 -8.72 3.44
CA PRO A 50 4.85 -9.08 2.04
C PRO A 50 4.47 -7.87 1.18
N ASP A 51 4.82 -7.91 -0.11
CA ASP A 51 4.27 -6.97 -1.09
C ASP A 51 2.86 -7.42 -1.51
N VAL A 52 1.89 -7.09 -0.66
CA VAL A 52 0.49 -7.52 -0.81
C VAL A 52 -0.24 -6.71 -1.89
N GLN A 53 -0.96 -7.43 -2.75
CA GLN A 53 -1.74 -6.85 -3.85
C GLN A 53 -3.25 -6.80 -3.54
N SER A 54 -3.70 -7.35 -2.40
CA SER A 54 -5.11 -7.41 -2.04
C SER A 54 -5.34 -7.35 -0.53
N TRP A 55 -6.52 -6.84 -0.15
CA TRP A 55 -6.95 -6.83 1.26
C TRP A 55 -7.02 -8.24 1.87
N PRO A 56 -7.61 -9.27 1.20
CA PRO A 56 -7.59 -10.64 1.73
C PRO A 56 -6.17 -11.16 1.98
N GLY A 57 -5.22 -10.85 1.09
CA GLY A 57 -3.81 -11.23 1.26
C GLY A 57 -3.17 -10.57 2.48
N LEU A 58 -3.38 -9.27 2.66
CA LEU A 58 -2.93 -8.54 3.85
C LEU A 58 -3.57 -9.08 5.13
N LYS A 59 -4.89 -9.28 5.13
CA LYS A 59 -5.61 -9.82 6.29
C LYS A 59 -5.10 -11.20 6.67
N LEU A 60 -4.90 -12.09 5.70
CA LEU A 60 -4.36 -13.43 5.95
C LEU A 60 -2.95 -13.37 6.55
N TYR A 61 -2.11 -12.47 6.05
CA TYR A 61 -0.78 -12.23 6.61
C TYR A 61 -0.86 -11.83 8.09
N LEU A 62 -1.70 -10.85 8.41
CA LEU A 62 -1.84 -10.34 9.77
C LEU A 62 -2.39 -11.39 10.74
N VAL A 63 -3.40 -12.16 10.32
CA VAL A 63 -3.93 -13.27 11.12
C VAL A 63 -2.84 -14.32 11.41
N ARG A 64 -2.02 -14.67 10.40
CA ARG A 64 -0.89 -15.61 10.59
C ARG A 64 0.19 -15.08 11.54
N ARG A 65 0.30 -13.75 11.67
CA ARG A 65 1.21 -13.10 12.63
C ARG A 65 0.60 -12.95 14.02
N GLY A 66 -0.64 -13.40 14.24
CA GLY A 66 -1.34 -13.29 15.52
C GLY A 66 -1.84 -11.88 15.81
N ALA A 67 -2.08 -11.05 14.80
CA ALA A 67 -2.64 -9.71 14.99
C ALA A 67 -4.05 -9.78 15.62
N CYS A 68 -4.31 -8.90 16.58
CA CYS A 68 -5.64 -8.75 17.19
C CYS A 68 -6.62 -8.05 16.22
N GLU A 69 -7.91 -8.05 16.58
CA GLU A 69 -8.97 -7.48 15.74
C GLU A 69 -8.77 -5.97 15.51
N GLU A 70 -8.30 -5.25 16.52
CA GLU A 70 -8.03 -3.81 16.46
C GLU A 70 -6.89 -3.51 15.47
N ALA A 71 -5.83 -4.33 15.48
CA ALA A 71 -4.72 -4.18 14.54
C ALA A 71 -5.17 -4.50 13.10
N ILE A 72 -6.05 -5.49 12.91
CA ILE A 72 -6.64 -5.79 11.60
C ILE A 72 -7.53 -4.63 11.13
N ALA A 73 -8.35 -4.05 12.00
CA ALA A 73 -9.18 -2.90 11.68
C ALA A 73 -8.33 -1.66 11.29
N ALA A 74 -7.25 -1.40 12.04
CA ALA A 74 -6.30 -0.34 11.71
C ALA A 74 -5.65 -0.56 10.33
N ALA A 75 -5.21 -1.79 10.04
CA ALA A 75 -4.66 -2.15 8.73
C ALA A 75 -5.67 -1.96 7.59
N GLN A 76 -6.95 -2.26 7.82
CA GLN A 76 -8.02 -2.07 6.84
C GLN A 76 -8.18 -0.59 6.45
N ILE A 77 -8.16 0.30 7.43
CA ILE A 77 -8.23 1.75 7.20
C ILE A 77 -7.01 2.22 6.40
N VAL A 78 -5.81 1.71 6.71
CA VAL A 78 -4.60 2.04 5.97
C VAL A 78 -4.67 1.54 4.52
N TRP A 79 -5.18 0.32 4.30
CA TRP A 79 -5.40 -0.25 2.98
C TRP A 79 -6.41 0.54 2.14
N GLN A 80 -7.50 1.02 2.74
CA GLN A 80 -8.46 1.90 2.05
C GLN A 80 -7.81 3.21 1.61
N GLY A 81 -6.96 3.80 2.46
CA GLY A 81 -6.16 4.98 2.11
C GLY A 81 -5.22 4.74 0.94
N TYR A 82 -4.57 3.56 0.88
CA TYR A 82 -3.75 3.15 -0.26
C TYR A 82 -4.57 3.07 -1.56
N ARG A 83 -5.72 2.39 -1.52
CA ARG A 83 -6.62 2.29 -2.68
C ARG A 83 -7.09 3.66 -3.18
N ALA A 84 -7.33 4.61 -2.28
CA ALA A 84 -7.65 5.98 -2.64
C ALA A 84 -6.46 6.72 -3.27
N ALA A 85 -5.23 6.49 -2.79
CA ALA A 85 -4.02 7.05 -3.39
C ALA A 85 -3.81 6.52 -4.82
N LEU A 86 -3.97 5.21 -5.04
CA LEU A 86 -3.88 4.60 -6.37
C LEU A 86 -4.87 5.22 -7.37
N ARG A 87 -6.12 5.46 -6.95
CA ARG A 87 -7.13 6.11 -7.81
C ARG A 87 -6.74 7.53 -8.19
N ARG A 88 -6.15 8.29 -7.25
CA ARG A 88 -5.66 9.64 -7.52
C ARG A 88 -4.49 9.64 -8.50
N GLN A 89 -3.60 8.65 -8.43
CA GLN A 89 -2.49 8.50 -9.37
C GLN A 89 -2.91 8.06 -10.77
N ALA A 90 -4.07 7.41 -10.91
CA ALA A 90 -4.58 6.93 -12.19
C ALA A 90 -5.52 7.93 -12.88
N GLY A 91 -5.97 8.97 -12.18
CA GLY A 91 -6.83 10.03 -12.71
C GLY A 91 -6.14 11.40 -12.84
N ALA A 92 -4.83 11.45 -12.57
CA ALA A 92 -3.98 12.64 -12.67
C ALA A 92 -2.85 12.35 -13.65
#